data_AF-A0A7L9VR98-F1
#
_entry.id   AF-A0A7L9VR98-F1
#
_cell.length_a   1.000
_cell.length_b   1.000
_cell.length_c   1.000
_cell.angle_alpha   90.00
_cell.angle_beta   90.00
_cell.angle_gamma   90.00
#
_symmetry.space_group_name_H-M   'P 1'
#
loop_
_entity.id
_entity.type
_entity.pdbx_description
1 polymer ?
#
loop_
_entity_poly.entity_id
_entity_poly.type
_entity_poly.pdbx_seq_one_letter_code
_entity_poly.pdbx_strand_id
1 'polypeptide(L)'
;MSRQLNGIAAGGGIAIAPAYLLGVPDLSVKQQHTDNVNHEVARLHDSFAITANELREICQRAHAQLNKQAAVVVDMQLQLVLADDFQQTIEHQIVANKYTAGYAVKKETDRWLAENASSEQGLHQRRIAMQDLFKRLMSHILGIELPDPSRLKHQAIIVAHSLTPTDIARFDRRYVVGIVSDLGGSTSHFSIMTKEKAIPGVVGTKTATREILDGTSLIVDGIHGRVLLSPTPAEIDEYEKKAGDYAREMESLGVLKHQRTVSADGRHFEIGANLFMPDEIESAKNSGAEGIGLMRSEALFMGRDTLPSEEEQFLAYKKIVADMTPERVIIRTLDIGGDKPIAAIQTPTEDNPFLGMRSLRFSLAHPEIMRPQMRALLRASVYGRLAVMFPMVSTLDEFLAARKVLEEERQKLQAKGIGCANQIEVGMMVEVPAAVEMADQLAQYADFFSIGSNDLTQYMFAADRGNSQVAHLYQTLHPAVLRAIKHTVDAAHAEGKWVGICGEMANNSLATPLLLGMGIDEFSMNSTSILPIRSLIGELHVRQLQPLVHQAMNARNAKEVRQMIIGRVPVLKNFNF
;
A
#
# COMPACT_ATOMS: atom_id res chain seq x y z
N MET A 1 -1.20 -25.62 -23.62
CA MET A 1 -1.29 -24.65 -22.52
C MET A 1 0.08 -24.03 -22.37
N SER A 2 0.13 -22.71 -22.48
CA SER A 2 1.36 -21.95 -22.33
C SER A 2 1.83 -21.95 -20.87
N ARG A 3 3.12 -21.66 -20.69
CA ARG A 3 3.74 -21.65 -19.35
C ARG A 3 3.13 -20.50 -18.54
N GLN A 4 2.75 -20.78 -17.30
CA GLN A 4 2.10 -19.81 -16.42
C GLN A 4 2.95 -19.57 -15.17
N LEU A 5 3.11 -18.29 -14.83
CA LEU A 5 3.62 -17.82 -13.54
C LEU A 5 2.46 -17.30 -12.70
N ASN A 6 2.56 -17.53 -11.39
CA ASN A 6 1.61 -17.02 -10.41
C ASN A 6 2.31 -16.01 -9.51
N GLY A 7 1.58 -14.95 -9.16
CA GLY A 7 1.99 -13.97 -8.19
C GLY A 7 0.79 -13.39 -7.46
N ILE A 8 0.97 -12.20 -6.90
CA ILE A 8 -0.06 -11.45 -6.19
C ILE A 8 -0.61 -10.39 -7.15
N ALA A 9 -1.94 -10.34 -7.28
CA ALA A 9 -2.63 -9.30 -8.02
C ALA A 9 -2.33 -7.90 -7.43
N ALA A 10 -1.75 -7.03 -8.25
CA ALA A 10 -1.28 -5.69 -7.86
C ALA A 10 -1.95 -4.57 -8.67
N GLY A 11 -2.78 -4.88 -9.65
CA GLY A 11 -3.60 -3.91 -10.38
C GLY A 11 -4.65 -4.63 -11.21
N GLY A 12 -5.86 -4.09 -11.30
CA GLY A 12 -6.97 -4.74 -12.00
C GLY A 12 -6.79 -4.77 -13.53
N GLY A 13 -7.61 -5.59 -14.20
CA GLY A 13 -7.62 -5.72 -15.65
C GLY A 13 -6.62 -6.73 -16.21
N ILE A 14 -6.59 -6.81 -17.54
CA ILE A 14 -5.78 -7.77 -18.30
C ILE A 14 -5.00 -6.97 -19.36
N ALA A 15 -3.70 -7.24 -19.45
CA ALA A 15 -2.83 -6.65 -20.47
C ALA A 15 -2.20 -7.73 -21.34
N ILE A 16 -2.08 -7.45 -22.64
CA ILE A 16 -1.44 -8.34 -23.62
C ILE A 16 -0.43 -7.51 -24.41
N ALA A 17 0.85 -7.82 -24.27
CA ALA A 17 1.92 -7.08 -24.92
C ALA A 17 3.25 -7.87 -24.90
N PRO A 18 4.24 -7.51 -25.73
CA PRO A 18 5.59 -8.02 -25.56
C PRO A 18 6.20 -7.57 -24.22
N ALA A 19 7.00 -8.45 -23.61
CA ALA A 19 7.79 -8.17 -22.44
C ALA A 19 8.85 -7.11 -22.76
N TYR A 20 9.03 -6.16 -21.85
CA TYR A 20 10.20 -5.29 -21.80
C TYR A 20 10.92 -5.57 -20.48
N LEU A 21 12.07 -6.22 -20.55
CA LEU A 21 12.84 -6.62 -19.39
C LEU A 21 13.64 -5.42 -18.89
N LEU A 22 13.29 -4.90 -17.72
CA LEU A 22 14.13 -3.99 -16.94
C LEU A 22 15.27 -4.80 -16.31
N GLY A 23 16.20 -5.24 -17.16
CA GLY A 23 17.41 -5.91 -16.74
C GLY A 23 18.29 -5.00 -15.88
N VAL A 24 19.02 -5.59 -14.95
CA VAL A 24 20.20 -4.93 -14.37
C VAL A 24 21.37 -5.33 -15.28
N PRO A 25 21.95 -4.40 -16.07
CA PRO A 25 23.12 -4.74 -16.85
C PRO A 25 24.26 -5.20 -15.93
N ASP A 26 25.18 -6.01 -16.47
CA ASP A 26 26.36 -6.40 -15.71
C ASP A 26 27.28 -5.19 -15.53
N LEU A 27 27.24 -4.62 -14.33
CA LEU A 27 28.06 -3.50 -13.89
C LEU A 27 29.27 -3.98 -13.08
N SER A 28 29.68 -5.24 -13.24
CA SER A 28 30.83 -5.78 -12.52
C SER A 28 32.14 -5.15 -12.98
N VAL A 29 32.92 -4.70 -12.01
CA VAL A 29 34.24 -4.09 -12.25
C VAL A 29 35.29 -4.86 -11.45
N LYS A 30 36.40 -5.20 -12.12
CA LYS A 30 37.57 -5.82 -11.48
C LYS A 30 38.47 -4.75 -10.88
N GLN A 31 39.22 -5.11 -9.85
CA GLN A 31 40.26 -4.24 -9.31
C GLN A 31 41.30 -3.94 -10.38
N GLN A 32 41.42 -2.66 -10.74
CA GLN A 32 42.33 -2.17 -11.76
C GLN A 32 42.95 -0.85 -11.32
N HIS A 33 44.17 -0.61 -11.78
CA HIS A 33 44.90 0.63 -11.55
C HIS A 33 45.02 1.41 -12.86
N THR A 34 45.15 2.73 -12.75
CA THR A 34 45.33 3.65 -13.86
C THR A 34 46.73 4.26 -13.84
N ASP A 35 47.29 4.46 -15.02
CA ASP A 35 48.50 5.28 -15.22
C ASP A 35 48.15 6.75 -15.49
N ASN A 36 46.86 7.05 -15.71
CA ASN A 36 46.36 8.39 -15.99
C ASN A 36 45.24 8.77 -15.00
N VAL A 37 45.67 9.21 -13.82
CA VAL A 37 44.78 9.66 -12.73
C VAL A 37 43.86 10.79 -13.19
N ASN A 38 44.39 11.79 -13.91
CA ASN A 38 43.61 12.94 -14.36
C ASN A 38 42.46 12.54 -15.29
N HIS A 39 42.68 11.56 -16.17
CA HIS A 39 41.63 11.03 -17.03
C HIS A 39 40.51 10.35 -16.21
N GLU A 40 40.85 9.56 -15.21
CA GLU A 40 39.86 8.89 -14.35
C GLU A 40 39.08 9.87 -13.47
N VAL A 41 39.72 10.93 -12.96
CA VAL A 41 39.04 12.01 -12.23
C VAL A 41 38.08 12.77 -13.14
N ALA A 42 38.49 13.12 -14.36
CA ALA A 42 37.60 13.77 -15.32
C ALA A 42 36.39 12.87 -15.66
N ARG A 43 36.62 11.57 -15.90
CA ARG A 43 35.56 10.60 -16.19
C ARG A 43 34.57 10.45 -15.03
N LEU A 44 35.06 10.53 -13.78
CA LEU A 44 34.22 10.57 -12.58
C LEU A 44 33.34 11.83 -12.58
N HIS A 45 33.94 13.01 -12.73
CA HIS A 45 33.23 14.29 -12.71
C HIS A 45 32.16 14.37 -13.80
N ASP A 46 32.49 13.95 -15.02
CA ASP A 46 31.53 13.88 -16.14
C ASP A 46 30.35 12.96 -15.80
N SER A 47 30.62 11.79 -15.20
CA SER A 47 29.57 10.84 -14.82
C SER A 47 28.64 11.38 -13.72
N PHE A 48 29.17 12.11 -12.75
CA PHE A 48 28.36 12.81 -11.74
C PHE A 48 27.50 13.91 -12.37
N ALA A 49 28.08 14.71 -13.28
CA ALA A 49 27.35 15.78 -13.96
C ALA A 49 26.20 15.24 -14.82
N ILE A 50 26.42 14.16 -15.58
CA ILE A 50 25.38 13.49 -16.36
C ILE A 50 24.29 12.95 -15.44
N THR A 51 24.67 12.23 -14.37
CA THR A 51 23.72 11.68 -13.39
C THR A 51 22.88 12.76 -12.73
N ALA A 52 23.48 13.90 -12.37
CA ALA A 52 22.78 15.03 -11.77
C ALA A 52 21.73 15.62 -12.72
N ASN A 53 22.06 15.78 -14.00
CA ASN A 53 21.13 16.29 -15.00
C ASN A 53 19.96 15.32 -15.23
N GLU A 54 20.24 14.02 -15.35
CA GLU A 54 19.19 13.00 -15.47
C GLU A 54 18.26 13.01 -14.26
N LEU A 55 18.80 13.06 -13.03
CA LEU A 55 18.00 13.10 -11.81
C LEU A 55 17.15 14.37 -11.70
N ARG A 56 17.62 15.52 -12.20
CA ARG A 56 16.80 16.75 -12.29
C ARG A 56 15.58 16.55 -13.18
N GLU A 57 15.74 15.93 -14.34
CA GLU A 57 14.61 15.65 -15.23
C GLU A 57 13.64 14.64 -14.61
N ILE A 58 14.17 13.58 -13.98
CA ILE A 58 13.32 12.59 -13.33
C ILE A 58 12.57 13.21 -12.15
N CYS A 59 13.22 14.07 -11.37
CA CYS A 59 12.62 14.82 -10.27
C CYS A 59 11.43 15.65 -10.79
N GLN A 60 11.61 16.41 -11.87
CA GLN A 60 10.52 17.18 -12.47
C GLN A 60 9.34 16.30 -12.90
N ARG A 61 9.61 15.15 -13.56
CA ARG A 61 8.56 14.19 -13.95
C ARG A 61 7.90 13.55 -12.74
N ALA A 62 8.68 13.21 -11.71
CA ALA A 62 8.22 12.62 -10.47
C ALA A 62 7.23 13.55 -9.74
N HIS A 63 7.58 14.83 -9.58
CA HIS A 63 6.67 15.82 -8.98
C HIS A 63 5.39 16.04 -9.81
N ALA A 64 5.45 15.83 -11.13
CA ALA A 64 4.28 15.97 -12.00
C ALA A 64 3.39 14.71 -12.06
N GLN A 65 3.97 13.51 -11.92
CA GLN A 65 3.30 12.24 -12.25
C GLN A 65 3.22 11.23 -11.11
N LEU A 66 3.97 11.45 -10.03
CA LEU A 66 4.03 10.59 -8.86
C LEU A 66 3.47 11.32 -7.64
N ASN A 67 3.12 10.55 -6.62
CA ASN A 67 2.80 11.11 -5.32
C ASN A 67 4.05 11.72 -4.66
N LYS A 68 3.84 12.62 -3.69
CA LYS A 68 4.93 13.37 -3.05
C LYS A 68 6.01 12.47 -2.43
N GLN A 69 5.66 11.31 -1.87
CA GLN A 69 6.64 10.39 -1.27
C GLN A 69 7.56 9.73 -2.30
N ALA A 70 7.01 9.28 -3.43
CA ALA A 70 7.82 8.73 -4.50
C ALA A 70 8.74 9.81 -5.11
N ALA A 71 8.27 11.07 -5.16
CA ALA A 71 9.09 12.21 -5.54
C ALA A 71 10.21 12.50 -4.51
N VAL A 72 9.94 12.39 -3.20
CA VAL A 72 10.94 12.57 -2.13
C VAL A 72 12.13 11.62 -2.28
N VAL A 73 11.89 10.36 -2.69
CA VAL A 73 12.99 9.41 -2.94
C VAL A 73 13.90 9.90 -4.08
N VAL A 74 13.33 10.46 -5.14
CA VAL A 74 14.08 11.02 -6.27
C VAL A 74 14.78 12.32 -5.86
N ASP A 75 14.13 13.17 -5.06
CA ASP A 75 14.71 14.40 -4.52
C ASP A 75 15.94 14.09 -3.66
N MET A 76 15.85 13.05 -2.85
CA MET A 76 16.95 12.57 -2.04
C MET A 76 18.13 12.09 -2.90
N GLN A 77 17.88 11.34 -3.97
CA GLN A 77 18.93 10.94 -4.92
C GLN A 77 19.62 12.17 -5.53
N LEU A 78 18.85 13.18 -5.93
CA LEU A 78 19.40 14.41 -6.49
C LEU A 78 20.27 15.14 -5.46
N GLN A 79 19.80 15.27 -4.22
CA GLN A 79 20.59 15.88 -3.13
C GLN A 79 21.91 15.13 -2.89
N LEU A 80 21.87 13.80 -2.88
CA LEU A 80 23.05 12.96 -2.68
C LEU A 80 24.09 13.11 -3.79
N VAL A 81 23.65 13.24 -5.05
CA VAL A 81 24.57 13.46 -6.18
C VAL A 81 25.19 14.85 -6.16
N LEU A 82 24.43 15.85 -5.71
CA LEU A 82 24.89 17.22 -5.63
C LEU A 82 25.78 17.49 -4.40
N ALA A 83 25.83 16.56 -3.45
CA ALA A 83 26.72 16.67 -2.30
C ALA A 83 28.15 16.29 -2.70
N ASP A 84 29.08 17.24 -2.56
CA ASP A 84 30.48 17.05 -2.97
C ASP A 84 31.22 15.97 -2.16
N ASP A 85 30.79 15.69 -0.93
CA ASP A 85 31.46 14.74 -0.01
C ASP A 85 31.69 13.36 -0.65
N PHE A 86 30.70 12.89 -1.40
CA PHE A 86 30.71 11.57 -1.99
C PHE A 86 31.66 11.50 -3.20
N GLN A 87 31.59 12.50 -4.07
CA GLN A 87 32.47 12.66 -5.22
C GLN A 87 33.93 12.83 -4.79
N GLN A 88 34.21 13.68 -3.79
CA GLN A 88 35.55 13.92 -3.25
C GLN A 88 36.17 12.66 -2.65
N THR A 89 35.36 11.85 -1.97
CA THR A 89 35.85 10.60 -1.37
C THR A 89 36.28 9.59 -2.43
N ILE A 90 35.52 9.46 -3.51
CA ILE A 90 35.88 8.59 -4.64
C ILE A 90 37.11 9.15 -5.36
N GLU A 91 37.17 10.46 -5.58
CA GLU A 91 38.32 11.12 -6.19
C GLU A 91 39.60 10.87 -5.40
N HIS A 92 39.55 10.97 -4.06
CA HIS A 92 40.68 10.65 -3.21
C HIS A 92 41.14 9.19 -3.37
N GLN A 93 40.22 8.23 -3.53
CA GLN A 93 40.58 6.83 -3.81
C GLN A 93 41.30 6.68 -5.17
N ILE A 94 40.88 7.44 -6.19
CA ILE A 94 41.53 7.44 -7.52
C ILE A 94 42.94 8.04 -7.39
N VAL A 95 43.10 9.17 -6.72
CA VAL A 95 44.40 9.88 -6.62
C VAL A 95 45.39 9.12 -5.73
N ALA A 96 44.97 8.72 -4.53
CA ALA A 96 45.87 8.12 -3.53
C ALA A 96 46.28 6.69 -3.91
N ASN A 97 45.35 5.88 -4.43
CA ASN A 97 45.58 4.47 -4.72
C ASN A 97 45.73 4.16 -6.20
N LYS A 98 45.64 5.16 -7.09
CA LYS A 98 45.68 5.00 -8.55
C LYS A 98 44.65 4.00 -9.07
N TYR A 99 43.46 3.92 -8.48
CA TYR A 99 42.40 3.06 -8.98
C TYR A 99 41.73 3.65 -10.23
N THR A 100 41.15 2.80 -11.08
CA THR A 100 40.19 3.27 -12.10
C THR A 100 38.92 3.80 -11.44
N ALA A 101 38.24 4.76 -12.05
CA ALA A 101 37.01 5.37 -11.54
C ALA A 101 35.93 4.32 -11.26
N GLY A 102 35.75 3.34 -12.16
CA GLY A 102 34.79 2.26 -11.96
C GLY A 102 35.10 1.41 -10.74
N TYR A 103 36.37 1.10 -10.47
CA TYR A 103 36.73 0.36 -9.27
C TYR A 103 36.64 1.22 -8.01
N ALA A 104 37.00 2.50 -8.08
CA ALA A 104 36.89 3.43 -6.96
C ALA A 104 35.43 3.61 -6.52
N VAL A 105 34.50 3.80 -7.47
CA VAL A 105 33.05 3.83 -7.19
C VAL A 105 32.59 2.51 -6.60
N LYS A 106 32.96 1.36 -7.20
CA LYS A 106 32.56 0.05 -6.67
C LYS A 106 33.01 -0.12 -5.21
N LYS A 107 34.26 0.20 -4.91
CA LYS A 107 34.83 0.08 -3.56
C LYS A 107 34.08 0.97 -2.57
N GLU A 108 33.74 2.18 -2.98
CA GLU A 108 32.97 3.11 -2.17
C GLU A 108 31.54 2.61 -1.94
N THR A 109 30.88 2.11 -2.99
CA THR A 109 29.56 1.47 -2.90
C THR A 109 29.57 0.30 -1.91
N ASP A 110 30.54 -0.61 -2.05
CA ASP A 110 30.66 -1.80 -1.20
C ASP A 110 30.89 -1.40 0.26
N ARG A 111 31.74 -0.38 0.51
CA ARG A 111 31.96 0.19 1.84
C ARG A 111 30.68 0.78 2.42
N TRP A 112 30.00 1.64 1.66
CA TRP A 112 28.78 2.30 2.11
C TRP A 112 27.68 1.27 2.42
N LEU A 113 27.52 0.26 1.56
CA LEU A 113 26.56 -0.83 1.78
C LEU A 113 26.91 -1.66 3.01
N ALA A 114 28.19 -1.94 3.28
CA ALA A 114 28.63 -2.68 4.45
C ALA A 114 28.42 -1.89 5.75
N GLU A 115 28.79 -0.60 5.77
CA GLU A 115 28.57 0.30 6.91
C GLU A 115 27.07 0.51 7.20
N ASN A 116 26.22 0.38 6.18
CA ASN A 116 24.78 0.54 6.28
C ASN A 116 24.01 -0.81 6.16
N ALA A 117 24.69 -1.95 6.34
CA ALA A 117 24.07 -3.27 6.24
C ALA A 117 23.24 -3.62 7.48
N SER A 118 23.72 -3.23 8.66
CA SER A 118 23.16 -3.56 9.99
C SER A 118 22.14 -2.54 10.50
N SER A 119 21.86 -1.50 9.72
CA SER A 119 21.07 -0.36 10.18
C SER A 119 19.57 -0.53 9.83
N GLU A 120 18.72 -0.11 10.77
CA GLU A 120 17.27 -0.34 10.81
C GLU A 120 16.51 0.13 9.55
N GLN A 121 15.29 -0.38 9.37
CA GLN A 121 14.45 -0.19 8.17
C GLN A 121 14.29 1.28 7.70
N GLY A 122 14.48 2.29 8.56
CA GLY A 122 14.47 3.71 8.17
C GLY A 122 15.53 4.05 7.12
N LEU A 123 16.59 3.25 7.05
CA LEU A 123 17.64 3.30 6.04
C LEU A 123 17.34 2.43 4.82
N HIS A 124 16.22 1.72 4.75
CA HIS A 124 15.89 0.88 3.60
C HIS A 124 15.60 1.72 2.34
N GLN A 125 14.80 2.79 2.46
CA GLN A 125 14.55 3.71 1.35
C GLN A 125 15.82 4.45 0.93
N ARG A 126 16.62 4.91 1.90
CA ARG A 126 17.95 5.49 1.65
C ARG A 126 18.88 4.50 0.95
N ARG A 127 18.87 3.23 1.35
CA ARG A 127 19.66 2.16 0.74
C ARG A 127 19.21 1.89 -0.68
N ILE A 128 17.91 1.80 -0.95
CA ILE A 128 17.36 1.67 -2.31
C ILE A 128 17.75 2.88 -3.18
N ALA A 129 17.56 4.09 -2.65
CA ALA A 129 17.91 5.33 -3.35
C ALA A 129 19.40 5.38 -3.70
N MET A 130 20.28 5.03 -2.75
CA MET A 130 21.73 4.95 -2.96
C MET A 130 22.10 3.83 -3.93
N GLN A 131 21.50 2.64 -3.83
CA GLN A 131 21.77 1.54 -4.77
C GLN A 131 21.40 1.91 -6.21
N ASP A 132 20.24 2.55 -6.42
CA ASP A 132 19.85 3.03 -7.74
C ASP A 132 20.75 4.18 -8.24
N LEU A 133 21.17 5.07 -7.34
CA LEU A 133 22.16 6.10 -7.68
C LEU A 133 23.48 5.47 -8.13
N PHE A 134 24.01 4.51 -7.36
CA PHE A 134 25.24 3.81 -7.69
C PHE A 134 25.18 3.08 -9.01
N LYS A 135 24.04 2.43 -9.26
CA LYS A 135 23.78 1.76 -10.54
C LYS A 135 23.88 2.74 -11.70
N ARG A 136 23.29 3.93 -11.58
CA ARG A 136 23.35 5.00 -12.60
C ARG A 136 24.75 5.57 -12.78
N LEU A 137 25.42 5.89 -11.68
CA LEU A 137 26.78 6.41 -11.75
C LEU A 137 27.73 5.40 -12.41
N MET A 138 27.63 4.13 -12.04
CA MET A 138 28.43 3.06 -12.62
C MET A 138 28.12 2.84 -14.10
N SER A 139 26.86 2.94 -14.51
CA SER A 139 26.48 2.79 -15.92
C SER A 139 27.11 3.87 -16.79
N HIS A 140 27.14 5.12 -16.32
CA HIS A 140 27.80 6.23 -17.01
C HIS A 140 29.33 6.06 -17.07
N ILE A 141 29.96 5.64 -15.97
CA ILE A 141 31.40 5.39 -15.93
C ILE A 141 31.83 4.28 -16.90
N LEU A 142 31.03 3.23 -17.02
CA LEU A 142 31.30 2.09 -17.89
C LEU A 142 30.81 2.31 -19.33
N GLY A 143 30.07 3.39 -19.60
CA GLY A 143 29.44 3.63 -20.91
C GLY A 143 28.37 2.59 -21.26
N ILE A 144 27.73 2.00 -20.26
CA ILE A 144 26.67 1.01 -20.42
C ILE A 144 25.33 1.72 -20.29
N GLU A 145 24.47 1.64 -21.31
CA GLU A 145 23.13 2.20 -21.21
C GLU A 145 22.25 1.38 -20.26
N LEU A 146 21.58 2.04 -19.32
CA LEU A 146 20.52 1.43 -18.54
C LEU A 146 19.24 1.32 -19.39
N PRO A 147 18.42 0.26 -19.16
CA PRO A 147 17.08 0.21 -19.72
C PRO A 147 16.27 1.46 -19.36
N ASP A 148 15.63 2.05 -20.36
CA ASP A 148 14.85 3.29 -20.21
C ASP A 148 13.45 3.09 -20.78
N PRO A 149 12.45 2.83 -19.92
CA PRO A 149 11.04 2.68 -20.33
C PRO A 149 10.49 3.90 -21.07
N SER A 150 11.07 5.09 -20.92
CA SER A 150 10.62 6.29 -21.64
C SER A 150 10.93 6.25 -23.14
N ARG A 151 11.83 5.37 -23.57
CA ARG A 151 12.19 5.15 -24.99
C ARG A 151 11.26 4.16 -25.71
N LEU A 152 10.29 3.57 -25.02
CA LEU A 152 9.33 2.64 -25.63
C LEU A 152 8.55 3.34 -26.76
N LYS A 153 8.41 2.64 -27.89
CA LYS A 153 7.65 3.10 -29.08
C LYS A 153 6.44 2.23 -29.40
N HIS A 154 6.22 1.19 -28.60
CA HIS A 154 5.12 0.24 -28.72
C HIS A 154 4.62 -0.12 -27.32
N GLN A 155 3.42 -0.68 -27.24
CA GLN A 155 2.90 -1.20 -25.98
C GLN A 155 3.80 -2.35 -25.48
N ALA A 156 4.07 -2.36 -24.18
CA ALA A 156 4.93 -3.34 -23.54
C ALA A 156 4.50 -3.63 -22.10
N ILE A 157 4.80 -4.85 -21.65
CA ILE A 157 4.67 -5.27 -20.26
C ILE A 157 6.04 -5.21 -19.61
N ILE A 158 6.16 -4.37 -18.58
CA ILE A 158 7.43 -4.20 -17.86
C ILE A 158 7.67 -5.41 -16.97
N VAL A 159 8.83 -6.06 -17.11
CA VAL A 159 9.26 -7.18 -16.26
C VAL A 159 10.50 -6.77 -15.49
N ALA A 160 10.45 -6.79 -14.15
CA ALA A 160 11.54 -6.30 -13.31
C ALA A 160 11.72 -7.12 -12.03
N HIS A 161 12.95 -7.18 -11.50
CA HIS A 161 13.18 -7.85 -10.23
C HIS A 161 12.49 -7.09 -9.09
N SER A 162 12.64 -5.78 -9.12
CA SER A 162 11.93 -4.79 -8.31
C SER A 162 11.82 -3.49 -9.11
N LEU A 163 10.80 -2.69 -8.83
CA LEU A 163 10.64 -1.37 -9.43
C LEU A 163 10.95 -0.27 -8.41
N THR A 164 11.80 0.67 -8.81
CA THR A 164 12.10 1.87 -8.02
C THR A 164 11.14 3.02 -8.38
N PRO A 165 10.93 4.00 -7.49
CA PRO A 165 10.19 5.23 -7.84
C PRO A 165 10.73 5.91 -9.09
N THR A 166 12.05 5.89 -9.28
CA THR A 166 12.75 6.46 -10.43
C THR A 166 12.42 5.74 -11.74
N ASP A 167 12.24 4.41 -11.70
CA ASP A 167 11.78 3.64 -12.87
C ASP A 167 10.35 4.02 -13.25
N ILE A 168 9.46 4.11 -12.25
CA ILE A 168 8.04 4.39 -12.48
C ILE A 168 7.82 5.83 -12.98
N ALA A 169 8.62 6.80 -12.50
CA ALA A 169 8.60 8.19 -12.98
C ALA A 169 8.86 8.31 -14.50
N ARG A 170 9.52 7.31 -15.08
CA ARG A 170 9.86 7.26 -16.50
C ARG A 170 8.82 6.54 -17.36
N PHE A 171 7.79 5.94 -16.76
CA PHE A 171 6.78 5.20 -17.49
C PHE A 171 5.89 6.14 -18.30
N ASP A 172 5.83 5.91 -19.61
CA ASP A 172 4.81 6.51 -20.45
C ASP A 172 3.56 5.61 -20.47
N ARG A 173 2.44 6.14 -19.97
CA ARG A 173 1.16 5.41 -19.89
C ARG A 173 0.62 4.96 -21.24
N ARG A 174 1.08 5.56 -22.34
CA ARG A 174 0.67 5.15 -23.69
C ARG A 174 1.29 3.82 -24.10
N TYR A 175 2.45 3.49 -23.53
CA TYR A 175 3.25 2.33 -23.91
C TYR A 175 3.34 1.28 -22.79
N VAL A 176 3.39 1.68 -21.52
CA VAL A 176 3.39 0.73 -20.41
C VAL A 176 1.96 0.29 -20.11
N VAL A 177 1.61 -0.91 -20.56
CA VAL A 177 0.24 -1.46 -20.43
C VAL A 177 0.11 -2.52 -19.34
N GLY A 178 1.20 -3.04 -18.82
CA GLY A 178 1.18 -4.00 -17.71
C GLY A 178 2.52 -4.13 -17.01
N ILE A 179 2.52 -4.69 -15.81
CA ILE A 179 3.71 -4.81 -14.98
C ILE A 179 3.81 -6.17 -14.29
N VAL A 180 5.00 -6.74 -14.31
CA VAL A 180 5.35 -7.99 -13.61
C VAL A 180 6.60 -7.77 -12.77
N SER A 181 6.55 -8.16 -11.50
CA SER A 181 7.74 -8.11 -10.62
C SER A 181 8.00 -9.39 -9.83
N ASP A 182 9.27 -9.71 -9.63
CA ASP A 182 9.68 -10.83 -8.79
C ASP A 182 9.40 -10.56 -7.30
N LEU A 183 9.68 -9.33 -6.86
CA LEU A 183 9.49 -8.86 -5.50
C LEU A 183 8.19 -8.06 -5.37
N GLY A 184 7.80 -7.80 -4.12
CA GLY A 184 6.63 -6.98 -3.78
C GLY A 184 5.46 -7.81 -3.26
N GLY A 185 4.71 -7.22 -2.33
CA GLY A 185 3.43 -7.72 -1.81
C GLY A 185 2.29 -6.77 -2.17
N SER A 186 1.05 -7.18 -1.92
CA SER A 186 -0.19 -6.43 -2.22
C SER A 186 -0.25 -5.00 -1.66
N THR A 187 0.52 -4.73 -0.61
CA THR A 187 0.64 -3.45 0.11
C THR A 187 1.93 -2.69 -0.19
N SER A 188 2.80 -3.21 -1.05
CA SER A 188 4.03 -2.49 -1.44
C SER A 188 3.71 -1.16 -2.12
N HIS A 189 4.59 -0.16 -1.98
CA HIS A 189 4.48 1.14 -2.65
C HIS A 189 4.15 0.97 -4.15
N PHE A 190 4.79 -0.01 -4.78
CA PHE A 190 4.55 -0.38 -6.16
C PHE A 190 3.11 -0.89 -6.41
N SER A 191 2.60 -1.79 -5.57
CA SER A 191 1.25 -2.35 -5.74
C SER A 191 0.15 -1.32 -5.50
N ILE A 192 0.39 -0.36 -4.60
CA ILE A 192 -0.52 0.78 -4.39
C ILE A 192 -0.57 1.65 -5.64
N MET A 193 0.60 2.04 -6.17
CA MET A 193 0.68 2.85 -7.38
C MET A 193 0.08 2.19 -8.62
N THR A 194 0.24 0.87 -8.75
CA THR A 194 -0.29 0.09 -9.87
C THR A 194 -1.82 0.06 -9.83
N LYS A 195 -2.41 -0.04 -8.63
CA LYS A 195 -3.86 0.12 -8.40
C LYS A 195 -4.33 1.54 -8.72
N GLU A 196 -3.63 2.57 -8.24
CA GLU A 196 -3.97 3.98 -8.50
C GLU A 196 -3.94 4.33 -9.98
N LYS A 197 -2.91 3.88 -10.70
CA LYS A 197 -2.76 4.14 -12.13
C LYS A 197 -3.64 3.22 -12.98
N ALA A 198 -4.36 2.27 -12.39
CA ALA A 198 -5.19 1.27 -13.08
C ALA A 198 -4.41 0.51 -14.17
N ILE A 199 -3.15 0.17 -13.89
CA ILE A 199 -2.31 -0.63 -14.79
C ILE A 199 -2.41 -2.08 -14.31
N PRO A 200 -2.77 -3.05 -15.18
CA PRO A 200 -2.73 -4.47 -14.83
C PRO A 200 -1.35 -4.88 -14.30
N GLY A 201 -1.30 -5.54 -13.15
CA GLY A 201 0.00 -5.92 -12.58
C GLY A 201 -0.01 -7.13 -11.66
N VAL A 202 1.10 -7.87 -11.69
CA VAL A 202 1.34 -9.07 -10.89
C VAL A 202 2.72 -8.96 -10.22
N VAL A 203 2.76 -9.04 -8.89
CA VAL A 203 4.00 -8.93 -8.10
C VAL A 203 4.32 -10.23 -7.39
N GLY A 204 5.51 -10.34 -6.81
CA GLY A 204 5.84 -11.51 -5.99
C GLY A 204 5.93 -12.80 -6.81
N THR A 205 6.21 -12.71 -8.12
CA THR A 205 6.34 -13.88 -9.00
C THR A 205 7.60 -14.68 -8.73
N LYS A 206 8.56 -14.12 -7.98
CA LYS A 206 9.87 -14.68 -7.58
C LYS A 206 10.86 -14.98 -8.71
N THR A 207 10.39 -15.41 -9.88
CA THR A 207 11.24 -15.94 -10.97
C THR A 207 10.94 -15.34 -12.35
N ALA A 208 10.02 -14.39 -12.47
CA ALA A 208 9.66 -13.78 -13.76
C ALA A 208 10.87 -13.23 -14.52
N THR A 209 11.81 -12.54 -13.87
CA THR A 209 13.00 -12.01 -14.55
C THR A 209 13.95 -13.08 -15.08
N ARG A 210 13.89 -14.29 -14.52
CA ARG A 210 14.74 -15.43 -14.93
C ARG A 210 14.09 -16.26 -16.03
N GLU A 211 12.76 -16.23 -16.10
CA GLU A 211 11.97 -17.08 -16.99
C GLU A 211 11.46 -16.34 -18.24
N ILE A 212 11.31 -15.02 -18.17
CA ILE A 212 10.81 -14.18 -19.26
C ILE A 212 11.99 -13.56 -20.00
N LEU A 213 12.02 -13.76 -21.32
CA LEU A 213 12.97 -13.09 -22.21
C LEU A 213 12.37 -11.78 -22.75
N ASP A 214 13.22 -10.80 -23.02
CA ASP A 214 12.81 -9.55 -23.65
C ASP A 214 12.09 -9.80 -24.99
N GLY A 215 11.03 -9.05 -25.26
CA GLY A 215 10.18 -9.22 -26.45
C GLY A 215 9.20 -10.41 -26.41
N THR A 216 9.25 -11.27 -25.40
CA THR A 216 8.32 -12.41 -25.26
C THR A 216 6.88 -11.91 -25.17
N SER A 217 5.95 -12.42 -25.97
CA SER A 217 4.53 -12.08 -25.80
C SER A 217 4.01 -12.57 -24.45
N LEU A 218 3.40 -11.68 -23.68
CA LEU A 218 2.85 -11.97 -22.36
C LEU A 218 1.37 -11.61 -22.30
N ILE A 219 0.62 -12.41 -21.53
CA ILE A 219 -0.66 -12.00 -20.97
C ILE A 219 -0.45 -11.80 -19.47
N VAL A 220 -0.80 -10.62 -18.96
CA VAL A 220 -0.81 -10.30 -17.53
C VAL A 220 -2.27 -10.16 -17.10
N ASP A 221 -2.73 -11.14 -16.33
CA ASP A 221 -4.02 -11.13 -15.67
C ASP A 221 -3.83 -10.55 -14.26
N GLY A 222 -3.99 -9.23 -14.16
CA GLY A 222 -3.91 -8.49 -12.91
C GLY A 222 -5.10 -8.72 -11.98
N ILE A 223 -6.19 -9.31 -12.48
CA ILE A 223 -7.38 -9.67 -11.69
C ILE A 223 -7.08 -10.92 -10.85
N HIS A 224 -6.49 -11.95 -11.46
CA HIS A 224 -6.24 -13.25 -10.83
C HIS A 224 -4.79 -13.47 -10.39
N GLY A 225 -3.88 -12.53 -10.67
CA GLY A 225 -2.46 -12.66 -10.30
C GLY A 225 -1.69 -13.65 -11.16
N ARG A 226 -2.03 -13.77 -12.46
CA ARG A 226 -1.45 -14.78 -13.37
C ARG A 226 -0.70 -14.10 -14.52
N VAL A 227 0.40 -14.71 -14.95
CA VAL A 227 1.18 -14.26 -16.12
C VAL A 227 1.39 -15.45 -17.04
N LEU A 228 0.93 -15.38 -18.28
CA LEU A 228 1.13 -16.41 -19.29
C LEU A 228 2.25 -15.99 -20.24
N LEU A 229 3.20 -16.89 -20.48
CA LEU A 229 4.38 -16.66 -21.30
C LEU A 229 4.19 -17.33 -22.66
N SER A 230 4.44 -16.60 -23.74
CA SER A 230 4.27 -17.08 -25.12
C SER A 230 2.89 -17.72 -25.31
N PRO A 231 1.79 -16.99 -25.07
CA PRO A 231 0.44 -17.51 -25.21
C PRO A 231 0.18 -17.96 -26.64
N THR A 232 -0.56 -19.04 -26.78
CA THR A 232 -1.09 -19.49 -28.08
C THR A 232 -2.11 -18.48 -28.62
N PRO A 233 -2.36 -18.42 -29.94
CA PRO A 233 -3.39 -17.55 -30.50
C PRO A 233 -4.78 -17.75 -29.85
N ALA A 234 -5.12 -19.00 -29.51
CA ALA A 234 -6.38 -19.29 -28.82
C ALA A 234 -6.43 -18.71 -27.39
N GLU A 235 -5.32 -18.73 -26.66
CA GLU A 235 -5.23 -18.08 -25.34
C GLU A 235 -5.26 -16.55 -25.48
N ILE A 236 -4.64 -15.97 -26.52
CA ILE A 236 -4.75 -14.52 -26.81
C ILE A 236 -6.21 -14.15 -27.06
N ASP A 237 -6.90 -14.82 -27.97
CA ASP A 237 -8.31 -14.57 -28.30
C ASP A 237 -9.21 -14.68 -27.04
N GLU A 238 -8.96 -15.69 -26.19
CA GLU A 238 -9.69 -15.88 -24.93
C GLU A 238 -9.48 -14.69 -23.97
N TYR A 239 -8.23 -14.24 -23.79
CA TYR A 239 -7.91 -13.16 -22.86
C TYR A 239 -8.24 -11.78 -23.41
N GLU A 240 -8.20 -11.56 -24.73
CA GLU A 240 -8.73 -10.35 -25.37
C GLU A 240 -10.23 -10.23 -25.13
N LYS A 241 -10.96 -11.33 -25.29
CA LYS A 241 -12.39 -11.37 -24.95
C LYS A 241 -12.62 -11.07 -23.47
N LYS A 242 -11.87 -11.69 -22.56
CA LYS A 242 -11.96 -11.40 -21.11
C LYS A 242 -11.65 -9.94 -20.79
N ALA A 243 -10.64 -9.35 -21.43
CA ALA A 243 -10.27 -7.95 -21.24
C ALA A 243 -11.40 -7.02 -21.72
N GLY A 244 -11.98 -7.30 -22.89
CA GLY A 244 -13.13 -6.57 -23.41
C GLY A 244 -14.41 -6.74 -22.59
N ASP A 245 -14.66 -7.93 -22.06
CA ASP A 245 -15.78 -8.21 -21.15
C ASP A 245 -15.61 -7.41 -19.84
N TYR A 246 -14.42 -7.44 -19.24
CA TYR A 246 -14.09 -6.68 -18.03
C TYR A 246 -14.21 -5.17 -18.26
N ALA A 247 -13.71 -4.64 -19.38
CA ALA A 247 -13.81 -3.22 -19.68
C ALA A 247 -15.27 -2.76 -19.84
N ARG A 248 -16.10 -3.55 -20.53
CA ARG A 248 -17.54 -3.28 -20.69
C ARG A 248 -18.29 -3.39 -19.38
N GLU A 249 -17.95 -4.36 -18.54
CA GLU A 249 -18.49 -4.48 -17.18
C GLU A 249 -18.17 -3.21 -16.39
N MET A 250 -16.89 -2.81 -16.30
CA MET A 250 -16.48 -1.60 -15.56
C MET A 250 -17.13 -0.32 -16.09
N GLU A 251 -17.31 -0.18 -17.40
CA GLU A 251 -18.04 0.93 -18.01
C GLU A 251 -19.52 0.90 -17.60
N SER A 252 -20.17 -0.27 -17.66
CA SER A 252 -21.56 -0.42 -17.22
C SER A 252 -21.75 -0.09 -15.74
N LEU A 253 -20.77 -0.41 -14.90
CA LEU A 253 -20.78 -0.10 -13.47
C LEU A 253 -20.64 1.40 -13.18
N GLY A 254 -20.17 2.20 -14.14
CA GLY A 254 -20.07 3.66 -14.02
C GLY A 254 -21.41 4.33 -13.68
N VAL A 255 -22.54 3.72 -14.06
CA VAL A 255 -23.89 4.22 -13.70
C VAL A 255 -24.18 4.14 -12.20
N LEU A 256 -23.44 3.30 -11.46
CA LEU A 256 -23.57 3.12 -10.01
C LEU A 256 -22.77 4.15 -9.21
N LYS A 257 -21.93 4.98 -9.87
CA LYS A 257 -21.01 5.92 -9.21
C LYS A 257 -21.71 6.83 -8.20
N HIS A 258 -22.89 7.33 -8.54
CA HIS A 258 -23.65 8.27 -7.71
C HIS A 258 -24.83 7.62 -6.96
N GLN A 259 -24.91 6.28 -6.99
CA GLN A 259 -25.97 5.54 -6.31
C GLN A 259 -25.55 5.18 -4.89
N ARG A 260 -26.52 5.16 -3.97
CA ARG A 260 -26.33 4.58 -2.63
C ARG A 260 -26.19 3.07 -2.73
N THR A 261 -25.37 2.49 -1.86
CA THR A 261 -25.21 1.04 -1.81
C THR A 261 -26.36 0.41 -1.03
N VAL A 262 -27.29 -0.21 -1.76
CA VAL A 262 -28.47 -0.86 -1.19
C VAL A 262 -28.57 -2.28 -1.71
N SER A 263 -28.82 -3.24 -0.81
CA SER A 263 -29.01 -4.64 -1.17
C SER A 263 -30.34 -4.89 -1.90
N ALA A 264 -30.49 -6.06 -2.52
CA ALA A 264 -31.72 -6.43 -3.23
C ALA A 264 -32.97 -6.49 -2.31
N ASP A 265 -32.77 -6.68 -1.00
CA ASP A 265 -33.82 -6.60 0.05
C ASP A 265 -33.89 -5.25 0.78
N GLY A 266 -33.22 -4.21 0.27
CA GLY A 266 -33.40 -2.82 0.70
C GLY A 266 -32.56 -2.37 1.90
N ARG A 267 -31.58 -3.15 2.35
CA ARG A 267 -30.66 -2.74 3.42
C ARG A 267 -29.57 -1.85 2.84
N HIS A 268 -29.37 -0.67 3.42
CA HIS A 268 -28.28 0.25 3.07
C HIS A 268 -26.99 -0.15 3.78
N PHE A 269 -25.86 0.05 3.09
CA PHE A 269 -24.50 -0.14 3.58
C PHE A 269 -23.66 1.07 3.18
N GLU A 270 -22.71 1.49 4.01
CA GLU A 270 -21.75 2.55 3.66
C GLU A 270 -20.56 1.90 2.92
N ILE A 271 -20.22 2.35 1.71
CA ILE A 271 -18.96 1.94 1.04
C ILE A 271 -17.99 3.11 1.06
N GLY A 272 -16.95 2.99 1.88
CA GLY A 272 -15.87 3.94 1.97
C GLY A 272 -14.63 3.58 1.13
N ALA A 273 -13.79 4.58 0.89
CA ALA A 273 -12.45 4.36 0.35
C ALA A 273 -11.39 4.29 1.47
N ASN A 274 -10.39 3.44 1.27
CA ASN A 274 -9.13 3.45 2.02
C ASN A 274 -8.15 4.40 1.32
N LEU A 275 -7.66 5.39 2.05
CA LEU A 275 -6.66 6.33 1.58
C LEU A 275 -5.33 6.10 2.31
N PHE A 276 -4.25 6.10 1.54
CA PHE A 276 -2.88 6.18 2.06
C PHE A 276 -2.39 7.62 2.12
N MET A 277 -2.80 8.46 1.17
CA MET A 277 -2.40 9.86 1.07
C MET A 277 -3.60 10.82 0.99
N PRO A 278 -3.46 12.06 1.51
CA PRO A 278 -4.50 13.07 1.36
C PRO A 278 -4.83 13.42 -0.10
N ASP A 279 -3.86 13.26 -1.01
CA ASP A 279 -4.02 13.62 -2.43
C ASP A 279 -4.81 12.56 -3.23
N GLU A 280 -5.07 11.38 -2.66
CA GLU A 280 -5.90 10.33 -3.28
C GLU A 280 -7.41 10.62 -3.21
N ILE A 281 -7.82 11.72 -2.57
CA ILE A 281 -9.22 12.07 -2.33
C ILE A 281 -10.05 12.16 -3.62
N GLU A 282 -9.47 12.69 -4.69
CA GLU A 282 -10.14 12.81 -5.99
C GLU A 282 -10.37 11.44 -6.63
N SER A 283 -9.49 10.48 -6.41
CA SER A 283 -9.68 9.10 -6.86
C SER A 283 -10.87 8.45 -6.14
N ALA A 284 -10.97 8.62 -4.82
CA ALA A 284 -12.07 8.10 -4.01
C ALA A 284 -13.44 8.70 -4.40
N LYS A 285 -13.50 10.00 -4.66
CA LYS A 285 -14.72 10.63 -5.20
C LYS A 285 -15.07 10.06 -6.58
N ASN A 286 -14.08 9.87 -7.42
CA ASN A 286 -14.29 9.41 -8.78
C ASN A 286 -14.71 7.95 -8.90
N SER A 287 -14.38 7.12 -7.91
CA SER A 287 -14.87 5.75 -7.80
C SER A 287 -16.27 5.64 -7.16
N GLY A 288 -16.84 6.75 -6.69
CA GLY A 288 -18.17 6.78 -6.10
C GLY A 288 -18.22 6.39 -4.64
N ALA A 289 -17.14 6.58 -3.87
CA ALA A 289 -17.14 6.33 -2.43
C ALA A 289 -18.20 7.17 -1.69
N GLU A 290 -18.88 6.56 -0.73
CA GLU A 290 -19.87 7.19 0.18
C GLU A 290 -19.20 7.76 1.46
N GLY A 291 -17.88 7.84 1.47
CA GLY A 291 -17.09 8.27 2.62
C GLY A 291 -15.66 7.78 2.54
N ILE A 292 -14.86 8.10 3.55
CA ILE A 292 -13.53 7.55 3.77
C ILE A 292 -13.60 6.71 5.03
N GLY A 293 -13.58 5.38 4.90
CA GLY A 293 -13.64 4.50 6.08
C GLY A 293 -12.27 4.21 6.70
N LEU A 294 -11.19 4.56 6.01
CA LEU A 294 -9.84 4.55 6.57
C LEU A 294 -8.93 5.54 5.84
N MET A 295 -8.56 6.63 6.51
CA MET A 295 -7.39 7.43 6.16
C MET A 295 -6.20 7.02 7.03
N ARG A 296 -5.15 6.49 6.40
CA ARG A 296 -3.89 6.13 7.05
C ARG A 296 -3.05 7.38 7.29
N SER A 297 -2.66 7.65 8.53
CA SER A 297 -1.90 8.87 8.86
C SER A 297 -0.39 8.70 8.72
N GLU A 298 0.12 7.47 8.59
CA GLU A 298 1.55 7.15 8.55
C GLU A 298 2.31 7.92 7.47
N ALA A 299 1.66 8.15 6.35
CA ALA A 299 2.25 8.84 5.21
C ALA A 299 2.71 10.28 5.53
N LEU A 300 2.09 10.94 6.53
CA LEU A 300 2.49 12.27 6.98
C LEU A 300 3.82 12.26 7.78
N PHE A 301 4.21 11.10 8.29
CA PHE A 301 5.38 10.89 9.15
C PHE A 301 6.53 10.18 8.43
N MET A 302 6.23 9.32 7.45
CA MET A 302 7.24 8.56 6.70
C MET A 302 8.11 9.44 5.80
N GLY A 303 9.39 9.08 5.67
CA GLY A 303 10.35 9.72 4.76
C GLY A 303 10.81 11.12 5.19
N ARG A 304 10.66 11.48 6.47
CA ARG A 304 11.03 12.79 7.03
C ARG A 304 12.06 12.64 8.14
N ASP A 305 13.01 13.58 8.19
CA ASP A 305 14.00 13.69 9.27
C ASP A 305 13.41 14.30 10.55
N THR A 306 12.27 14.99 10.43
CA THR A 306 11.56 15.64 11.54
C THR A 306 10.09 15.26 11.55
N LEU A 307 9.51 15.23 12.75
CA LEU A 307 8.09 14.95 12.93
C LEU A 307 7.23 16.06 12.30
N PRO A 308 6.08 15.71 11.66
CA PRO A 308 5.16 16.71 11.13
C PRO A 308 4.59 17.57 12.25
N SER A 309 4.63 18.88 12.07
CA SER A 309 4.02 19.83 12.99
C SER A 309 2.50 19.65 13.06
N GLU A 310 1.89 20.13 14.13
CA GLU A 310 0.43 20.14 14.27
C GLU A 310 -0.25 20.87 13.09
N GLU A 311 0.34 21.96 12.60
CA GLU A 311 -0.24 22.74 11.51
C GLU A 311 -0.24 21.98 10.18
N GLU A 312 0.84 21.28 9.87
CA GLU A 312 0.92 20.44 8.67
C GLU A 312 -0.10 19.29 8.72
N GLN A 313 -0.23 18.64 9.89
CA GLN A 313 -1.23 17.59 10.10
C GLN A 313 -2.65 18.16 9.96
N PHE A 314 -2.92 19.31 10.57
CA PHE A 314 -4.22 19.99 10.49
C PHE A 314 -4.59 20.33 9.05
N LEU A 315 -3.68 20.91 8.28
CA LEU A 315 -3.93 21.25 6.87
C LEU A 315 -4.22 20.01 6.02
N ALA A 316 -3.48 18.92 6.25
CA ALA A 316 -3.72 17.65 5.57
C ALA A 316 -5.10 17.06 5.90
N TYR A 317 -5.46 16.98 7.19
CA TYR A 317 -6.75 16.45 7.61
C TYR A 317 -7.92 17.35 7.17
N LYS A 318 -7.77 18.68 7.31
CA LYS A 318 -8.75 19.67 6.86
C LYS A 318 -9.10 19.49 5.38
N LYS A 319 -8.10 19.31 4.53
CA LYS A 319 -8.30 19.11 3.08
C LYS A 319 -9.26 17.94 2.82
N ILE A 320 -8.93 16.76 3.35
CA ILE A 320 -9.72 15.54 3.15
C ILE A 320 -11.14 15.70 3.69
N VAL A 321 -11.29 16.23 4.91
CA VAL A 321 -12.58 16.39 5.58
C VAL A 321 -13.48 17.39 4.85
N ALA A 322 -12.92 18.53 4.42
CA ALA A 322 -13.66 19.52 3.65
C ALA A 322 -14.07 18.97 2.28
N ASP A 323 -13.16 18.28 1.60
CA ASP A 323 -13.38 17.75 0.25
C ASP A 323 -14.45 16.66 0.21
N MET A 324 -14.65 15.90 1.30
CA MET A 324 -15.66 14.83 1.38
C MET A 324 -16.98 15.24 2.02
N THR A 325 -17.13 16.50 2.44
CA THR A 325 -18.38 16.95 3.07
C THR A 325 -19.59 16.75 2.12
N PRO A 326 -20.72 16.19 2.61
CA PRO A 326 -21.06 15.90 4.01
C PRO A 326 -20.70 14.49 4.51
N GLU A 327 -20.02 13.69 3.70
CA GLU A 327 -19.71 12.30 4.01
C GLU A 327 -18.69 12.15 5.14
N ARG A 328 -18.69 10.97 5.78
CA ARG A 328 -17.84 10.66 6.91
C ARG A 328 -16.39 10.44 6.47
N VAL A 329 -15.45 10.95 7.26
CA VAL A 329 -14.01 10.70 7.09
C VAL A 329 -13.43 10.14 8.39
N ILE A 330 -13.09 8.85 8.37
CA ILE A 330 -12.47 8.14 9.47
C ILE A 330 -10.96 8.25 9.34
N ILE A 331 -10.32 8.99 10.25
CA ILE A 331 -8.86 9.13 10.29
C ILE A 331 -8.31 8.24 11.40
N ARG A 332 -7.43 7.32 11.01
CA ARG A 332 -6.72 6.46 11.95
C ARG A 332 -5.51 7.19 12.49
N THR A 333 -5.35 7.19 13.81
CA THR A 333 -4.15 7.74 14.44
C THR A 333 -2.91 6.94 14.05
N LEU A 334 -1.73 7.45 14.39
CA LEU A 334 -0.47 6.87 13.92
C LEU A 334 -0.35 5.36 14.23
N ASP A 335 -0.20 4.56 13.17
CA ASP A 335 0.04 3.11 13.22
C ASP A 335 1.45 2.80 12.72
N ILE A 336 2.44 3.07 13.58
CA ILE A 336 3.85 2.76 13.36
C ILE A 336 4.21 1.39 13.97
N GLY A 337 4.98 0.54 13.30
CA GLY A 337 5.47 -0.74 13.83
C GLY A 337 5.79 -1.76 12.73
N GLY A 338 6.45 -2.87 13.07
CA GLY A 338 6.67 -4.02 12.15
C GLY A 338 7.62 -3.76 10.97
N ASP A 339 7.07 -3.02 10.01
CA ASP A 339 7.53 -2.80 8.65
C ASP A 339 7.57 -1.30 8.26
N LYS A 340 7.20 -0.40 9.19
CA LYS A 340 6.97 1.04 8.96
C LYS A 340 7.82 1.93 9.88
N PRO A 341 9.14 2.03 9.68
CA PRO A 341 10.02 2.89 10.47
C PRO A 341 9.74 4.37 10.19
N ILE A 342 9.92 5.23 11.20
CA ILE A 342 9.94 6.69 11.05
C ILE A 342 11.34 7.17 11.41
N ALA A 343 12.08 7.74 10.45
CA ALA A 343 13.47 8.16 10.66
C ALA A 343 13.62 9.19 11.80
N ALA A 344 12.62 10.06 11.97
CA ALA A 344 12.57 11.04 13.05
C ALA A 344 12.38 10.44 14.46
N ILE A 345 12.10 9.13 14.58
CA ILE A 345 11.82 8.45 15.84
C ILE A 345 12.85 7.33 16.03
N GLN A 346 13.64 7.41 17.11
CA GLN A 346 14.49 6.30 17.53
C GLN A 346 13.63 5.28 18.28
N THR A 347 13.14 4.26 17.59
CA THR A 347 12.57 3.07 18.22
C THR A 347 13.68 2.07 18.48
N PRO A 348 13.77 1.46 19.67
CA PRO A 348 14.72 0.39 19.91
C PRO A 348 14.44 -0.80 18.97
N THR A 349 15.48 -1.48 18.51
CA THR A 349 15.34 -2.73 17.76
C THR A 349 14.64 -3.77 18.64
N GLU A 350 13.56 -4.36 18.15
CA GLU A 350 12.82 -5.43 18.82
C GLU A 350 12.92 -6.74 18.03
N ASP A 351 13.00 -7.88 18.73
CA ASP A 351 13.03 -9.20 18.08
C ASP A 351 11.74 -9.49 17.31
N ASN A 352 10.60 -8.99 17.80
CA ASN A 352 9.29 -9.19 17.21
C ASN A 352 8.52 -7.86 17.10
N PRO A 353 8.86 -7.00 16.12
CA PRO A 353 8.26 -5.66 16.01
C PRO A 353 6.74 -5.68 15.77
N PHE A 354 6.20 -6.77 15.21
CA PHE A 354 4.76 -6.97 15.08
C PHE A 354 4.08 -7.22 16.44
N LEU A 355 4.78 -7.63 17.49
CA LEU A 355 4.22 -7.89 18.82
C LEU A 355 4.62 -6.84 19.87
N GLY A 356 5.49 -5.88 19.50
CA GLY A 356 6.15 -4.96 20.43
C GLY A 356 5.57 -3.55 20.50
N MET A 357 6.46 -2.55 20.63
CA MET A 357 6.13 -1.14 20.87
C MET A 357 5.64 -0.45 19.60
N ARG A 358 4.36 -0.65 19.28
CA ARG A 358 3.75 -0.14 18.05
C ARG A 358 2.45 0.65 18.27
N SER A 359 2.12 1.47 17.27
CA SER A 359 0.77 2.03 17.05
C SER A 359 0.25 2.81 18.28
N LEU A 360 -0.90 2.42 18.86
CA LEU A 360 -1.43 3.12 20.02
C LEU A 360 -0.52 3.01 21.26
N ARG A 361 0.12 1.87 21.49
CA ARG A 361 1.05 1.69 22.63
C ARG A 361 2.22 2.65 22.54
N PHE A 362 2.81 2.72 21.35
CA PHE A 362 3.85 3.69 21.05
C PHE A 362 3.33 5.12 21.25
N SER A 363 2.15 5.45 20.72
CA SER A 363 1.58 6.80 20.83
C SER A 363 1.32 7.21 22.30
N LEU A 364 0.83 6.29 23.14
CA LEU A 364 0.60 6.55 24.57
C LEU A 364 1.90 6.75 25.34
N ALA A 365 2.96 6.02 24.98
CA ALA A 365 4.30 6.19 25.56
C ALA A 365 5.00 7.49 25.09
N HIS A 366 4.56 8.06 23.95
CA HIS A 366 5.13 9.25 23.33
C HIS A 366 4.09 10.38 23.15
N PRO A 367 3.66 11.06 24.24
CA PRO A 367 2.66 12.14 24.17
C PRO A 367 3.04 13.31 23.25
N GLU A 368 4.34 13.55 23.05
CA GLU A 368 4.89 14.55 22.13
C GLU A 368 4.53 14.29 20.67
N ILE A 369 4.23 13.03 20.30
CA ILE A 369 3.76 12.64 18.97
C ILE A 369 2.24 12.60 18.94
N MET A 370 1.63 11.98 19.96
CA MET A 370 0.18 11.76 20.02
C MET A 370 -0.62 13.06 20.14
N ARG A 371 -0.22 13.98 21.04
CA ARG A 371 -1.01 15.18 21.33
C ARG A 371 -1.10 16.16 20.15
N PRO A 372 -0.03 16.46 19.39
CA PRO A 372 -0.15 17.23 18.15
C PRO A 372 -1.14 16.62 17.16
N GLN A 373 -1.14 15.29 16.99
CA GLN A 373 -2.09 14.62 16.11
C GLN A 373 -3.53 14.79 16.60
N MET A 374 -3.79 14.61 17.90
CA MET A 374 -5.13 14.83 18.46
C MET A 374 -5.63 16.25 18.25
N ARG A 375 -4.79 17.27 18.50
CA ARG A 375 -5.17 18.66 18.27
C ARG A 375 -5.46 18.96 16.80
N ALA A 376 -4.64 18.44 15.89
CA ALA A 376 -4.85 18.59 14.46
C ALA A 376 -6.19 17.98 13.99
N LEU A 377 -6.53 16.78 14.47
CA LEU A 377 -7.82 16.12 14.20
C LEU A 377 -9.00 16.93 14.74
N LEU A 378 -8.93 17.38 16.00
CA LEU A 378 -9.95 18.20 16.63
C LEU A 378 -10.17 19.52 15.88
N ARG A 379 -9.10 20.20 15.47
CA ARG A 379 -9.18 21.43 14.66
C ARG A 379 -9.78 21.16 13.27
N ALA A 380 -9.46 20.03 12.65
CA ALA A 380 -9.99 19.66 11.34
C ALA A 380 -11.49 19.29 11.38
N SER A 381 -11.99 18.85 12.53
CA SER A 381 -13.38 18.38 12.69
C SER A 381 -14.46 19.43 12.39
N VAL A 382 -14.15 20.73 12.43
CA VAL A 382 -15.14 21.79 12.13
C VAL A 382 -15.46 21.91 10.63
N TYR A 383 -14.67 21.27 9.78
CA TYR A 383 -14.77 21.39 8.32
C TYR A 383 -15.63 20.31 7.66
N GLY A 384 -16.14 19.33 8.42
CA GLY A 384 -16.91 18.21 7.91
C GLY A 384 -17.11 17.10 8.95
N ARG A 385 -17.64 15.94 8.54
CA ARG A 385 -17.93 14.83 9.45
C ARG A 385 -16.69 13.95 9.69
N LEU A 386 -15.85 14.37 10.64
CA LEU A 386 -14.65 13.61 11.04
C LEU A 386 -14.98 12.54 12.11
N ALA A 387 -14.37 11.38 11.98
CA ALA A 387 -14.30 10.35 13.02
C ALA A 387 -12.84 9.97 13.30
N VAL A 388 -12.50 9.68 14.55
CA VAL A 388 -11.16 9.27 14.98
C VAL A 388 -11.16 7.77 15.28
N MET A 389 -10.13 7.07 14.83
CA MET A 389 -9.96 5.64 15.09
C MET A 389 -8.58 5.32 15.65
N PHE A 390 -8.54 4.59 16.77
CA PHE A 390 -7.28 4.12 17.36
C PHE A 390 -6.89 2.71 16.87
N PRO A 391 -5.66 2.50 16.36
CA PRO A 391 -5.14 1.18 15.98
C PRO A 391 -4.61 0.38 17.17
N MET A 392 -4.51 -0.94 17.02
CA MET A 392 -3.83 -1.90 17.90
C MET A 392 -4.28 -1.84 19.37
N VAL A 393 -5.53 -1.48 19.60
CA VAL A 393 -6.13 -1.51 20.94
C VAL A 393 -6.21 -2.96 21.38
N SER A 394 -5.59 -3.29 22.51
CA SER A 394 -5.64 -4.66 23.08
C SER A 394 -6.46 -4.72 24.37
N THR A 395 -6.57 -3.59 25.09
CA THR A 395 -7.23 -3.51 26.39
C THR A 395 -8.16 -2.29 26.45
N LEU A 396 -9.16 -2.36 27.35
CA LEU A 396 -10.04 -1.23 27.62
C LEU A 396 -9.26 -0.02 28.18
N ASP A 397 -8.26 -0.26 29.03
CA ASP A 397 -7.44 0.80 29.62
C ASP A 397 -6.68 1.61 28.56
N GLU A 398 -6.10 0.96 27.55
CA GLU A 398 -5.47 1.64 26.41
C GLU A 398 -6.46 2.54 25.67
N PHE A 399 -7.67 2.04 25.40
CA PHE A 399 -8.72 2.81 24.72
C PHE A 399 -9.14 4.03 25.53
N LEU A 400 -9.41 3.85 26.83
CA LEU A 400 -9.81 4.93 27.74
C LEU A 400 -8.70 5.96 27.92
N ALA A 401 -7.44 5.53 28.01
CA ALA A 401 -6.29 6.43 28.08
C ALA A 401 -6.19 7.30 26.81
N ALA A 402 -6.35 6.70 25.63
CA ALA A 402 -6.31 7.42 24.35
C ALA A 402 -7.44 8.44 24.23
N ARG A 403 -8.66 8.03 24.58
CA ARG A 403 -9.85 8.89 24.59
C ARG A 403 -9.70 10.04 25.59
N LYS A 404 -9.10 9.80 26.76
CA LYS A 404 -8.79 10.84 27.74
C LYS A 404 -7.84 11.89 27.17
N VAL A 405 -6.78 11.49 26.47
CA VAL A 405 -5.85 12.44 25.84
C VAL A 405 -6.57 13.31 24.80
N LEU A 406 -7.41 12.73 23.95
CA LEU A 406 -8.21 13.48 22.97
C LEU A 406 -9.12 14.51 23.66
N GLU A 407 -9.78 14.12 24.75
CA GLU A 407 -10.67 14.98 25.52
C GLU A 407 -9.92 16.14 26.22
N GLU A 408 -8.76 15.86 26.82
CA GLU A 408 -7.89 16.89 27.39
C GLU A 408 -7.47 17.94 26.36
N GLU A 409 -7.09 17.51 25.16
CA GLU A 409 -6.70 18.43 24.08
C GLU A 409 -7.90 19.23 23.56
N ARG A 410 -9.10 18.64 23.51
CA ARG A 410 -10.35 19.35 23.18
C ARG A 410 -10.62 20.50 24.14
N GLN A 411 -10.53 20.23 25.45
CA GLN A 411 -10.72 21.25 26.49
C GLN A 411 -9.68 22.37 26.38
N LYS A 412 -8.41 22.04 26.12
CA LYS A 412 -7.34 23.03 25.92
C LYS A 412 -7.58 23.91 24.69
N LEU A 413 -8.06 23.34 23.58
CA LEU A 413 -8.39 24.10 22.36
C LEU A 413 -9.59 25.02 22.58
N GLN A 414 -10.65 24.53 23.23
CA GLN A 414 -11.82 25.32 23.58
C GLN A 414 -11.48 26.49 24.51
N ALA A 415 -10.62 26.26 25.53
CA ALA A 415 -10.14 27.32 26.41
C ALA A 415 -9.33 28.41 25.68
N LYS A 416 -8.68 28.06 24.56
CA LYS A 416 -7.98 29.00 23.67
C LYS A 416 -8.89 29.65 22.62
N GLY A 417 -10.19 29.35 22.61
CA GLY A 417 -11.13 29.83 21.59
C GLY A 417 -10.92 29.23 20.20
N ILE A 418 -10.22 28.10 20.10
CA ILE A 418 -10.00 27.40 18.83
C ILE A 418 -11.17 26.45 18.58
N GLY A 419 -11.83 26.59 17.43
CA GLY A 419 -13.00 25.79 17.06
C GLY A 419 -12.71 24.29 16.99
N CYS A 420 -13.62 23.49 17.56
CA CYS A 420 -13.68 22.04 17.47
C CYS A 420 -15.16 21.65 17.28
N ALA A 421 -15.46 20.57 16.55
CA ALA A 421 -16.82 20.06 16.49
C ALA A 421 -17.30 19.63 17.88
N ASN A 422 -18.59 19.86 18.16
CA ASN A 422 -19.18 19.51 19.46
C ASN A 422 -19.24 17.99 19.70
N GLN A 423 -19.35 17.22 18.62
CA GLN A 423 -19.38 15.76 18.64
C GLN A 423 -18.47 15.24 17.53
N ILE A 424 -17.62 14.28 17.88
CA ILE A 424 -16.74 13.55 16.99
C ILE A 424 -16.87 12.08 17.40
N GLU A 425 -17.13 11.20 16.44
CA GLU A 425 -17.18 9.76 16.71
C GLU A 425 -15.76 9.26 17.01
N VAL A 426 -15.59 8.55 18.11
CA VAL A 426 -14.31 7.95 18.52
C VAL A 426 -14.46 6.44 18.58
N GLY A 427 -13.82 5.76 17.62
CA GLY A 427 -13.84 4.32 17.49
C GLY A 427 -12.46 3.69 17.60
N MET A 428 -12.41 2.40 17.33
CA MET A 428 -11.16 1.64 17.34
C MET A 428 -11.10 0.62 16.23
N MET A 429 -9.87 0.30 15.83
CA MET A 429 -9.60 -0.82 14.95
C MET A 429 -9.62 -2.11 15.77
N VAL A 430 -10.46 -3.07 15.39
CA VAL A 430 -10.50 -4.42 15.98
C VAL A 430 -9.59 -5.31 15.15
N GLU A 431 -8.35 -5.44 15.60
CA GLU A 431 -7.30 -6.16 14.88
C GLU A 431 -6.48 -7.11 15.76
N VAL A 432 -6.69 -7.09 17.08
CA VAL A 432 -6.03 -7.99 18.03
C VAL A 432 -7.06 -8.97 18.59
N PRO A 433 -6.74 -10.27 18.71
CA PRO A 433 -7.68 -11.26 19.26
C PRO A 433 -8.23 -10.88 20.64
N ALA A 434 -7.40 -10.26 21.50
CA ALA A 434 -7.85 -9.77 22.81
C ALA A 434 -8.99 -8.73 22.70
N ALA A 435 -8.97 -7.86 21.69
CA ALA A 435 -10.04 -6.89 21.47
C ALA A 435 -11.32 -7.53 20.95
N VAL A 436 -11.21 -8.65 20.21
CA VAL A 436 -12.38 -9.45 19.80
C VAL A 436 -13.05 -10.05 21.03
N GLU A 437 -12.28 -10.70 21.92
CA GLU A 437 -12.80 -11.33 23.14
C GLU A 437 -13.39 -10.31 24.13
N MET A 438 -12.94 -9.06 24.09
CA MET A 438 -13.39 -7.96 24.96
C MET A 438 -14.33 -6.98 24.24
N ALA A 439 -14.87 -7.37 23.08
CA ALA A 439 -15.64 -6.47 22.23
C ALA A 439 -16.90 -5.91 22.92
N ASP A 440 -17.52 -6.69 23.80
CA ASP A 440 -18.69 -6.31 24.60
C ASP A 440 -18.38 -5.16 25.57
N GLN A 441 -17.24 -5.23 26.26
CA GLN A 441 -16.80 -4.18 27.17
C GLN A 441 -16.31 -2.95 26.43
N LEU A 442 -15.59 -3.14 25.31
CA LEU A 442 -15.10 -2.04 24.48
C LEU A 442 -16.25 -1.26 23.82
N ALA A 443 -17.32 -1.94 23.40
CA ALA A 443 -18.47 -1.35 22.70
C ALA A 443 -19.26 -0.35 23.56
N GLN A 444 -19.19 -0.48 24.89
CA GLN A 444 -19.79 0.49 25.82
C GLN A 444 -19.12 1.88 25.74
N TYR A 445 -17.86 1.92 25.29
CA TYR A 445 -17.06 3.16 25.27
C TYR A 445 -16.69 3.62 23.85
N ALA A 446 -16.60 2.72 22.88
CA ALA A 446 -16.36 3.10 21.50
C ALA A 446 -17.66 3.50 20.80
N ASP A 447 -17.60 4.52 19.95
CA ASP A 447 -18.75 4.92 19.12
C ASP A 447 -18.96 3.99 17.93
N PHE A 448 -17.87 3.34 17.49
CA PHE A 448 -17.87 2.35 16.41
C PHE A 448 -16.63 1.46 16.46
N PHE A 449 -16.70 0.34 15.74
CA PHE A 449 -15.55 -0.50 15.44
C PHE A 449 -15.25 -0.52 13.94
N SER A 450 -13.98 -0.68 13.58
CA SER A 450 -13.59 -1.08 12.23
C SER A 450 -12.69 -2.30 12.32
N ILE A 451 -13.08 -3.41 11.71
CA ILE A 451 -12.27 -4.63 11.74
C ILE A 451 -11.08 -4.46 10.80
N GLY A 452 -9.87 -4.52 11.35
CA GLY A 452 -8.63 -4.54 10.56
C GLY A 452 -8.32 -5.97 10.13
N SER A 453 -8.90 -6.44 9.01
CA SER A 453 -8.89 -7.86 8.65
C SER A 453 -7.48 -8.45 8.50
N ASN A 454 -6.52 -7.60 8.09
CA ASN A 454 -5.17 -8.05 7.79
C ASN A 454 -4.40 -8.42 9.06
N ASP A 455 -4.40 -7.52 10.03
CA ASP A 455 -3.69 -7.74 11.30
C ASP A 455 -4.47 -8.73 12.18
N LEU A 456 -5.81 -8.71 12.15
CA LEU A 456 -6.63 -9.73 12.81
C LEU A 456 -6.28 -11.14 12.33
N THR A 457 -6.22 -11.36 11.01
CA THR A 457 -5.87 -12.68 10.46
C THR A 457 -4.45 -13.08 10.85
N GLN A 458 -3.49 -12.15 10.76
CA GLN A 458 -2.10 -12.40 11.13
C GLN A 458 -1.96 -12.85 12.59
N TYR A 459 -2.60 -12.16 13.54
CA TYR A 459 -2.50 -12.51 14.96
C TYR A 459 -3.33 -13.74 15.34
N MET A 460 -4.47 -13.97 14.69
CA MET A 460 -5.26 -15.20 14.90
C MET A 460 -4.49 -16.47 14.52
N PHE A 461 -3.61 -16.38 13.52
CA PHE A 461 -2.79 -17.52 13.06
C PHE A 461 -1.32 -17.47 13.49
N ALA A 462 -0.91 -16.42 14.18
CA ALA A 462 0.49 -16.13 14.49
C ALA A 462 1.40 -16.24 13.23
N ALA A 463 0.92 -15.75 12.10
CA ALA A 463 1.59 -15.88 10.80
C ALA A 463 1.75 -14.50 10.14
N ASP A 464 3.00 -14.05 10.02
CA ASP A 464 3.33 -12.82 9.31
C ASP A 464 2.99 -12.94 7.82
N ARG A 465 2.11 -12.06 7.33
CA ARG A 465 1.70 -12.02 5.91
C ARG A 465 2.84 -11.67 4.97
N GLY A 466 3.88 -10.99 5.44
CA GLY A 466 5.11 -10.70 4.70
C GLY A 466 6.04 -11.90 4.57
N ASN A 467 5.85 -12.94 5.40
CA ASN A 467 6.72 -14.11 5.41
C ASN A 467 6.21 -15.19 4.45
N SER A 468 6.90 -15.31 3.30
CA SER A 468 6.54 -16.27 2.25
C SER A 468 6.56 -17.76 2.67
N GLN A 469 7.25 -18.12 3.76
CA GLN A 469 7.30 -19.51 4.25
C GLN A 469 6.00 -19.90 4.99
N VAL A 470 5.33 -18.94 5.61
CA VAL A 470 4.09 -19.16 6.39
C VAL A 470 2.85 -18.52 5.76
N ALA A 471 2.97 -17.90 4.59
CA ALA A 471 1.86 -17.24 3.88
C ALA A 471 0.62 -18.14 3.66
N HIS A 472 0.80 -19.46 3.59
CA HIS A 472 -0.31 -20.43 3.45
C HIS A 472 -1.25 -20.47 4.67
N LEU A 473 -0.82 -19.98 5.83
CA LEU A 473 -1.62 -19.87 7.05
C LEU A 473 -2.49 -18.61 7.09
N TYR A 474 -2.19 -17.60 6.27
CA TYR A 474 -2.97 -16.37 6.20
C TYR A 474 -4.30 -16.62 5.46
N GLN A 475 -5.34 -16.97 6.21
CA GLN A 475 -6.63 -17.44 5.68
C GLN A 475 -7.81 -16.60 6.20
N THR A 476 -8.16 -15.54 5.47
CA THR A 476 -9.24 -14.61 5.84
C THR A 476 -10.64 -15.24 5.86
N LEU A 477 -10.89 -16.28 5.04
CA LEU A 477 -12.15 -17.03 5.03
C LEU A 477 -12.17 -18.21 6.01
N HIS A 478 -11.15 -18.36 6.86
CA HIS A 478 -11.13 -19.45 7.83
C HIS A 478 -12.22 -19.25 8.90
N PRO A 479 -12.92 -20.32 9.33
CA PRO A 479 -13.98 -20.23 10.34
C PRO A 479 -13.60 -19.49 11.63
N ALA A 480 -12.34 -19.59 12.08
CA ALA A 480 -11.85 -18.84 13.24
C ALA A 480 -11.94 -17.31 13.07
N VAL A 481 -11.54 -16.80 11.89
CA VAL A 481 -11.62 -15.37 11.57
C VAL A 481 -13.08 -14.95 11.40
N LEU A 482 -13.89 -15.77 10.73
CA LEU A 482 -15.32 -15.52 10.55
C LEU A 482 -16.08 -15.42 11.89
N ARG A 483 -15.76 -16.30 12.85
CA ARG A 483 -16.32 -16.24 14.21
C ARG A 483 -15.89 -15.00 14.96
N ALA A 484 -14.61 -14.61 14.85
CA ALA A 484 -14.10 -13.38 15.46
C ALA A 484 -14.84 -12.13 14.92
N ILE A 485 -15.04 -12.05 13.60
CA ILE A 485 -15.82 -10.99 12.96
C ILE A 485 -17.25 -10.98 13.49
N LYS A 486 -17.94 -12.13 13.46
CA LYS A 486 -19.35 -12.21 13.90
C LYS A 486 -19.50 -11.84 15.37
N HIS A 487 -18.61 -12.30 16.23
CA HIS A 487 -18.62 -11.96 17.65
C HIS A 487 -18.45 -10.45 17.88
N THR A 488 -17.50 -9.83 17.15
CA THR A 488 -17.28 -8.37 17.20
C THR A 488 -18.52 -7.60 16.76
N VAL A 489 -19.17 -8.02 15.67
CA VAL A 489 -20.39 -7.40 15.15
C VAL A 489 -21.53 -7.52 16.16
N ASP A 490 -21.76 -8.70 16.70
CA ASP A 490 -22.83 -8.93 17.68
C ASP A 490 -22.64 -8.11 18.96
N ALA A 491 -21.41 -8.05 19.46
CA ALA A 491 -21.08 -7.28 20.65
C ALA A 491 -21.31 -5.77 20.45
N ALA A 492 -20.88 -5.21 19.31
CA ALA A 492 -21.10 -3.80 18.99
C ALA A 492 -22.58 -3.47 18.77
N HIS A 493 -23.29 -4.32 18.02
CA HIS A 493 -24.72 -4.13 17.73
C HIS A 493 -25.58 -4.23 18.99
N ALA A 494 -25.20 -5.06 19.97
CA ALA A 494 -25.86 -5.15 21.27
C ALA A 494 -25.84 -3.81 22.04
N GLU A 495 -24.79 -3.01 21.86
CA GLU A 495 -24.63 -1.66 22.42
C GLU A 495 -25.12 -0.55 21.46
N GLY A 496 -25.78 -0.91 20.37
CA GLY A 496 -26.28 0.03 19.35
C GLY A 496 -25.18 0.73 18.54
N LYS A 497 -23.96 0.19 18.54
CA LYS A 497 -22.82 0.69 17.75
C LYS A 497 -22.79 0.02 16.39
N TRP A 498 -22.15 0.68 15.43
CA TRP A 498 -21.97 0.14 14.08
C TRP A 498 -20.57 -0.42 13.88
N VAL A 499 -20.42 -1.36 12.94
CA VAL A 499 -19.14 -2.02 12.65
C VAL A 499 -18.80 -1.93 11.17
N GLY A 500 -17.68 -1.27 10.89
CA GLY A 500 -17.03 -1.30 9.58
C GLY A 500 -16.02 -2.42 9.45
N ILE A 501 -15.55 -2.66 8.23
CA ILE A 501 -14.41 -3.51 7.95
C ILE A 501 -13.47 -2.81 6.97
N CYS A 502 -12.19 -2.76 7.33
CA CYS A 502 -11.13 -2.26 6.48
C CYS A 502 -10.07 -3.35 6.30
N GLY A 503 -9.27 -3.22 5.23
CA GLY A 503 -8.30 -4.23 4.84
C GLY A 503 -8.77 -5.08 3.66
N GLU A 504 -7.97 -6.09 3.30
CA GLU A 504 -8.13 -6.81 2.04
C GLU A 504 -9.44 -7.59 1.95
N MET A 505 -9.98 -8.04 3.08
CA MET A 505 -11.23 -8.79 3.11
C MET A 505 -12.42 -7.98 2.60
N ALA A 506 -12.44 -6.66 2.83
CA ALA A 506 -13.46 -5.75 2.32
C ALA A 506 -13.46 -5.64 0.78
N ASN A 507 -12.33 -5.96 0.14
CA ASN A 507 -12.16 -5.92 -1.31
C ASN A 507 -12.54 -7.26 -1.97
N ASN A 508 -12.86 -8.28 -1.17
CA ASN A 508 -13.03 -9.65 -1.64
C ASN A 508 -14.50 -9.97 -1.90
N SER A 509 -14.85 -10.17 -3.18
CA SER A 509 -16.19 -10.57 -3.61
C SER A 509 -16.67 -11.88 -2.98
N LEU A 510 -15.77 -12.83 -2.65
CA LEU A 510 -16.14 -14.06 -1.94
C LEU A 510 -16.48 -13.80 -0.47
N ALA A 511 -15.82 -12.84 0.18
CA ALA A 511 -16.10 -12.52 1.58
C ALA A 511 -17.39 -11.70 1.74
N THR A 512 -17.72 -10.87 0.75
CA THR A 512 -18.84 -9.92 0.78
C THR A 512 -20.17 -10.55 1.23
N PRO A 513 -20.65 -11.68 0.66
CA PRO A 513 -21.90 -12.29 1.11
C PRO A 513 -21.90 -12.69 2.59
N LEU A 514 -20.76 -13.15 3.11
CA LEU A 514 -20.64 -13.49 4.53
C LEU A 514 -20.68 -12.22 5.38
N LEU A 515 -19.93 -11.19 5.01
CA LEU A 515 -19.87 -9.93 5.76
C LEU A 515 -21.25 -9.24 5.83
N LEU A 516 -21.98 -9.19 4.72
CA LEU A 516 -23.36 -8.68 4.69
C LEU A 516 -24.29 -9.48 5.61
N GLY A 517 -24.21 -10.81 5.53
CA GLY A 517 -25.01 -11.70 6.37
C GLY A 517 -24.63 -11.63 7.86
N MET A 518 -23.36 -11.36 8.18
CA MET A 518 -22.90 -11.17 9.55
C MET A 518 -23.41 -9.87 10.15
N GLY A 519 -23.65 -8.87 9.31
CA GLY A 519 -24.23 -7.59 9.71
C GLY A 519 -23.28 -6.41 9.66
N ILE A 520 -22.13 -6.52 8.98
CA ILE A 520 -21.23 -5.38 8.74
C ILE A 520 -22.01 -4.19 8.16
N ASP A 521 -21.75 -2.99 8.65
CA ASP A 521 -22.47 -1.77 8.29
C ASP A 521 -21.70 -0.91 7.28
N GLU A 522 -20.35 -0.95 7.33
CA GLU A 522 -19.46 -0.18 6.46
C GLU A 522 -18.37 -1.06 5.84
N PHE A 523 -18.08 -0.84 4.57
CA PHE A 523 -17.01 -1.51 3.84
C PHE A 523 -16.00 -0.49 3.34
N SER A 524 -14.77 -0.55 3.85
CA SER A 524 -13.69 0.33 3.43
C SER A 524 -12.65 -0.38 2.58
N MET A 525 -12.52 0.03 1.33
CA MET A 525 -11.76 -0.70 0.31
C MET A 525 -10.97 0.21 -0.62
N ASN A 526 -10.17 -0.36 -1.52
CA ASN A 526 -9.51 0.44 -2.55
C ASN A 526 -10.53 1.01 -3.54
N SER A 527 -10.24 2.17 -4.15
CA SER A 527 -11.16 2.85 -5.07
C SER A 527 -11.61 1.99 -6.25
N THR A 528 -10.75 1.11 -6.76
CA THR A 528 -11.08 0.24 -7.91
C THR A 528 -12.08 -0.88 -7.57
N SER A 529 -12.22 -1.25 -6.30
CA SER A 529 -13.12 -2.29 -5.82
C SER A 529 -14.53 -1.78 -5.48
N ILE A 530 -14.72 -0.47 -5.34
CA ILE A 530 -15.99 0.14 -4.89
C ILE A 530 -17.16 -0.24 -5.78
N LEU A 531 -17.07 0.00 -7.09
CA LEU A 531 -18.18 -0.27 -8.01
C LEU A 531 -18.48 -1.77 -8.18
N PRO A 532 -17.48 -2.66 -8.33
CA PRO A 532 -17.73 -4.11 -8.34
C PRO A 532 -18.43 -4.61 -7.08
N ILE A 533 -17.98 -4.17 -5.89
CA ILE A 533 -18.59 -4.58 -4.63
C ILE A 533 -19.99 -3.97 -4.47
N ARG A 534 -20.20 -2.72 -4.86
CA ARG A 534 -21.53 -2.08 -4.88
C ARG A 534 -22.51 -2.87 -5.76
N SER A 535 -22.10 -3.24 -6.96
CA SER A 535 -22.92 -4.06 -7.87
C SER A 535 -23.28 -5.40 -7.23
N LEU A 536 -22.28 -6.09 -6.67
CA LEU A 536 -22.50 -7.36 -5.98
C LEU A 536 -23.48 -7.22 -4.83
N ILE A 537 -23.35 -6.18 -3.98
CA ILE A 537 -24.29 -5.94 -2.88
C ILE A 537 -25.71 -5.74 -3.41
N GLY A 538 -25.87 -4.98 -4.51
CA GLY A 538 -27.16 -4.72 -5.15
C GLY A 538 -27.90 -5.97 -5.64
N GLU A 539 -27.20 -7.06 -5.92
CA GLU A 539 -27.77 -8.33 -6.35
C GLU A 539 -28.12 -9.29 -5.20
N LEU A 540 -27.66 -9.01 -3.98
CA LEU A 540 -27.77 -9.94 -2.85
C LEU A 540 -28.95 -9.60 -1.94
N HIS A 541 -29.70 -10.62 -1.54
CA HIS A 541 -30.69 -10.52 -0.47
C HIS A 541 -30.05 -10.89 0.88
N VAL A 542 -29.78 -9.89 1.72
CA VAL A 542 -29.06 -10.05 2.99
C VAL A 542 -29.72 -11.08 3.90
N ARG A 543 -31.05 -11.06 4.00
CA ARG A 543 -31.80 -12.02 4.83
C ARG A 543 -31.58 -13.48 4.42
N GLN A 544 -31.31 -13.74 3.14
CA GLN A 544 -31.10 -15.10 2.62
C GLN A 544 -29.67 -15.63 2.87
N LEU A 545 -28.76 -14.78 3.35
CA LEU A 545 -27.36 -15.12 3.62
C LEU A 545 -27.16 -15.70 5.04
N GLN A 546 -28.13 -15.57 5.94
CA GLN A 546 -28.02 -16.10 7.32
C GLN A 546 -27.66 -17.58 7.40
N PRO A 547 -28.28 -18.50 6.61
CA PRO A 547 -27.89 -19.90 6.61
C PRO A 547 -26.45 -20.13 6.13
N LEU A 548 -25.99 -19.33 5.15
CA LEU A 548 -24.61 -19.41 4.63
C LEU A 548 -23.61 -19.00 5.70
N VAL A 549 -23.88 -17.92 6.44
CA VAL A 549 -23.04 -17.46 7.55
C VAL A 549 -22.94 -18.52 8.63
N HIS A 550 -24.07 -19.10 9.05
CA HIS A 550 -24.09 -20.16 10.06
C HIS A 550 -23.32 -21.40 9.61
N GLN A 551 -23.45 -21.82 8.35
CA GLN A 551 -22.70 -22.96 7.81
C GLN A 551 -21.20 -22.65 7.70
N ALA A 552 -20.82 -21.47 7.21
CA ALA A 552 -19.43 -21.07 7.03
C ALA A 552 -18.67 -21.01 8.37
N MET A 553 -19.29 -20.49 9.43
CA MET A 553 -18.69 -20.48 10.77
C MET A 553 -18.52 -21.89 11.38
N ASN A 554 -19.24 -22.89 10.86
CA ASN A 554 -19.18 -24.28 11.30
C ASN A 554 -18.42 -25.20 10.32
N ALA A 555 -17.85 -24.64 9.25
CA ALA A 555 -17.02 -25.38 8.30
C ALA A 555 -15.69 -25.81 8.93
N ARG A 556 -14.97 -26.72 8.29
CA ARG A 556 -13.70 -27.25 8.81
C ARG A 556 -12.50 -26.39 8.43
N ASN A 557 -12.58 -25.65 7.33
CA ASN A 557 -11.47 -24.87 6.77
C ASN A 557 -11.97 -23.84 5.74
N ALA A 558 -11.08 -22.94 5.32
CA ALA A 558 -11.38 -21.89 4.35
C ALA A 558 -11.81 -22.42 2.95
N LYS A 559 -11.35 -23.61 2.55
CA LYS A 559 -11.70 -24.22 1.25
C LYS A 559 -13.16 -24.63 1.22
N GLU A 560 -13.66 -25.27 2.29
CA GLU A 560 -15.08 -25.60 2.43
C GLU A 560 -15.95 -24.34 2.42
N VAL A 561 -15.56 -23.29 3.16
CA VAL A 561 -16.27 -22.00 3.16
C VAL A 561 -16.38 -21.42 1.75
N ARG A 562 -15.27 -21.41 1.00
CA ARG A 562 -15.25 -20.94 -0.38
C ARG A 562 -16.21 -21.72 -1.28
N GLN A 563 -16.26 -23.05 -1.15
CA GLN A 563 -17.19 -23.88 -1.91
C GLN A 563 -18.65 -23.58 -1.54
N MET A 564 -18.95 -23.35 -0.26
CA MET A 564 -20.29 -22.97 0.18
C MET A 564 -20.74 -21.63 -0.43
N ILE A 565 -19.86 -20.63 -0.45
CA ILE A 565 -20.14 -19.31 -1.06
C ILE A 565 -20.46 -19.47 -2.54
N ILE A 566 -19.58 -20.12 -3.31
CA ILE A 566 -19.75 -20.32 -4.77
C ILE A 566 -21.03 -21.12 -5.07
N GLY A 567 -21.34 -22.12 -4.24
CA GLY A 567 -22.55 -22.91 -4.39
C GLY A 567 -23.83 -22.09 -4.17
N ARG A 568 -23.81 -21.13 -3.25
CA ARG A 568 -24.98 -20.38 -2.78
C ARG A 568 -25.19 -19.04 -3.45
N VAL A 569 -24.15 -18.45 -4.02
CA VAL A 569 -24.17 -17.11 -4.65
C VAL A 569 -23.85 -17.26 -6.15
N PRO A 570 -24.88 -17.40 -7.01
CA PRO A 570 -24.68 -17.75 -8.43
C PRO A 570 -23.82 -16.77 -9.20
N VAL A 571 -23.90 -15.46 -8.92
CA VAL A 571 -23.08 -14.44 -9.60
C VAL A 571 -21.59 -14.67 -9.38
N LEU A 572 -21.20 -15.30 -8.26
CA LEU A 572 -19.81 -15.62 -7.96
C LEU A 572 -19.30 -16.89 -8.65
N LYS A 573 -20.15 -17.67 -9.33
CA LYS A 573 -19.73 -18.88 -10.06
C LYS A 573 -18.88 -18.57 -11.29
N ASN A 574 -19.02 -17.38 -11.87
CA ASN A 574 -18.26 -16.95 -13.04
C ASN A 574 -16.86 -16.43 -12.69
N PHE A 575 -16.60 -16.14 -11.41
CA PHE A 575 -15.29 -15.75 -10.94
C PHE A 575 -14.45 -17.02 -10.68
N ASN A 576 -13.75 -17.50 -11.71
CA ASN A 576 -12.79 -18.60 -11.61
C ASN A 576 -11.51 -18.15 -10.88
N PHE A 577 -11.58 -17.95 -9.56
CA PHE A 577 -10.45 -17.59 -8.70
C PHE A 577 -9.37 -18.68 -8.60
#